data_AF-A0A820HW97-F1
#
_entry.id   AF-A0A820HW97-F1
#
_cell.length_a   1.000
_cell.length_b   1.000
_cell.length_c   1.000
_cell.angle_alpha   90.00
_cell.angle_beta   90.00
_cell.angle_gamma   90.00
#
_symmetry.space_group_name_H-M   'P 1'
#
loop_
_entity.id
_entity.type
_entity.pdbx_description
1 polymer ?
#
loop_
_entity_poly.entity_id
_entity_poly.type
_entity_poly.pdbx_seq_one_letter_code
_entity_poly.pdbx_strand_id
1 'polypeptide(L)'
;MVQMAASHACYPIEEDYEILRHAGYFPTFTHISGNEDCNPESWICNEISKDYAYDYHEIFLRMLNSVDMPQSHWLLKSPLHIFCLDKFLQIYPNALLIMTHRNLDEVLPSLCSLSLSGTEFYDNLMKDPIGVVHQIYDYFNLQWSNEFEMAIHNWLLKNPQ
;
A
#
# COMPACT_ATOMS: atom_id res chain seq x y z
N MET A 1 -25.86 -18.15 -11.81
CA MET A 1 -24.63 -17.81 -12.56
C MET A 1 -24.38 -16.34 -12.30
N VAL A 2 -23.25 -15.97 -11.70
CA VAL A 2 -22.94 -14.58 -11.33
C VAL A 2 -22.57 -13.81 -12.61
N GLN A 3 -23.21 -12.66 -12.87
CA GLN A 3 -22.94 -11.85 -14.06
C GLN A 3 -21.82 -10.85 -13.76
N MET A 4 -20.64 -11.05 -14.35
CA MET A 4 -19.43 -10.24 -14.08
C MET A 4 -19.60 -8.75 -14.39
N ALA A 5 -20.38 -8.39 -15.42
CA ALA A 5 -20.62 -6.99 -15.76
C ALA A 5 -21.50 -6.23 -14.73
N ALA A 6 -22.11 -6.95 -13.78
CA ALA A 6 -22.91 -6.37 -12.71
C ALA A 6 -22.14 -6.28 -11.38
N SER A 7 -20.87 -6.67 -11.34
CA SER A 7 -20.03 -6.49 -10.15
C SER A 7 -19.66 -5.02 -9.94
N HIS A 8 -19.10 -4.71 -8.78
CA HIS A 8 -18.38 -3.44 -8.59
C HIS A 8 -17.36 -3.22 -9.71
N ALA A 9 -17.25 -1.97 -10.15
CA ALA A 9 -16.37 -1.61 -11.26
C ALA A 9 -14.91 -1.76 -10.82
N CYS A 10 -14.07 -2.34 -11.69
CA CYS A 10 -12.64 -2.37 -11.46
C CYS A 10 -12.05 -1.00 -11.85
N TYR A 11 -11.59 -0.25 -10.85
CA TYR A 11 -10.86 0.98 -11.07
C TYR A 11 -9.37 0.70 -11.24
N PRO A 12 -8.60 1.65 -11.82
CA PRO A 12 -7.14 1.53 -11.90
C PRO A 12 -6.45 1.42 -10.54
N ILE A 13 -7.12 1.89 -9.48
CA ILE A 13 -6.67 1.81 -8.10
C ILE A 13 -7.35 0.61 -7.45
N GLU A 14 -6.59 -0.20 -6.74
CA GLU A 14 -7.10 -1.35 -6.00
C GLU A 14 -7.66 -0.89 -4.64
N GLU A 15 -8.99 -0.85 -4.48
CA GLU A 15 -9.58 -0.25 -3.28
C GLU A 15 -9.18 -0.99 -2.00
N ASP A 16 -9.18 -2.32 -1.98
CA ASP A 16 -8.82 -3.09 -0.79
C ASP A 16 -7.39 -2.85 -0.35
N TYR A 17 -6.49 -2.66 -1.32
CA TYR A 17 -5.10 -2.33 -1.05
C TYR A 17 -5.01 -0.98 -0.33
N GLU A 18 -5.75 0.03 -0.78
CA GLU A 18 -5.78 1.35 -0.15
C GLU A 18 -6.49 1.35 1.20
N ILE A 19 -7.61 0.62 1.34
CA ILE A 19 -8.34 0.47 2.59
C ILE A 19 -7.45 -0.16 3.66
N LEU A 20 -6.73 -1.24 3.33
CA LEU A 20 -5.80 -1.89 4.25
C LEU A 20 -4.57 -1.02 4.55
N ARG A 21 -4.08 -0.26 3.57
CA ARG A 21 -3.02 0.73 3.77
C ARG A 21 -3.43 1.83 4.74
N HIS A 22 -4.68 2.32 4.68
CA HIS A 22 -5.23 3.28 5.64
C HIS A 22 -5.25 2.73 7.07
N ALA A 23 -5.51 1.43 7.23
CA ALA A 23 -5.45 0.75 8.52
C ALA A 23 -4.00 0.46 9.00
N GLY A 24 -2.98 0.92 8.27
CA GLY A 24 -1.57 0.66 8.60
C GLY A 24 -1.15 -0.79 8.33
N TYR A 25 -1.93 -1.56 7.56
CA TYR A 25 -1.64 -2.95 7.22
C TYR A 25 -0.99 -3.02 5.83
N PHE A 26 0.33 -2.82 5.78
CA PHE A 26 1.05 -2.61 4.54
C PHE A 26 2.48 -3.21 4.55
N PRO A 27 2.64 -4.48 4.12
CA PRO A 27 3.93 -5.19 4.17
C PRO A 27 4.95 -4.72 3.14
N THR A 28 4.54 -4.04 2.07
CA THR A 28 5.42 -3.74 0.93
C THR A 28 6.63 -2.86 1.29
N PHE A 29 6.59 -2.15 2.44
CA PHE A 29 7.62 -1.19 2.86
C PHE A 29 8.26 -1.54 4.21
N THR A 30 7.94 -2.70 4.79
CA THR A 30 8.49 -3.12 6.09
C THR A 30 9.98 -3.40 6.07
N HIS A 31 10.54 -3.65 4.89
CA HIS A 31 11.97 -3.88 4.69
C HIS A 31 12.77 -2.59 4.37
N ILE A 32 12.14 -1.41 4.35
CA ILE A 32 12.84 -0.15 4.03
C ILE A 32 13.50 0.47 5.27
N SER A 33 13.03 0.15 6.48
CA SER A 33 13.73 0.58 7.69
C SER A 33 14.89 -0.35 8.02
N GLY A 34 16.13 0.10 7.83
CA GLY A 34 17.33 -0.60 8.32
C GLY A 34 17.49 -0.55 9.85
N ASN A 35 16.44 -0.21 10.59
CA ASN A 35 16.48 -0.10 12.05
C ASN A 35 16.06 -1.44 12.67
N GLU A 36 17.03 -2.16 13.23
CA GLU A 36 16.82 -3.47 13.88
C GLU A 36 15.84 -3.39 15.07
N ASP A 37 15.67 -2.20 15.68
CA ASP A 37 14.76 -1.99 16.82
C ASP A 37 13.28 -1.83 16.40
N CYS A 38 13.00 -1.64 15.11
CA CYS A 38 11.66 -1.59 14.57
C CYS A 38 11.42 -2.86 13.74
N ASN A 39 10.69 -3.83 14.29
CA ASN A 39 10.27 -5.01 13.54
C ASN A 39 8.79 -4.91 13.13
N PRO A 40 8.48 -4.24 12.02
CA PRO A 40 7.12 -4.15 11.51
C PRO A 40 6.54 -5.50 11.06
N GLU A 41 7.36 -6.53 10.81
CA GLU A 41 6.86 -7.88 10.55
C GLU A 41 6.12 -8.44 11.77
N SER A 42 6.63 -8.16 12.98
CA SER A 42 5.99 -8.58 14.22
C SER A 42 4.60 -7.96 14.39
N TRP A 43 4.40 -6.73 13.91
CA TRP A 43 3.10 -6.06 13.86
C TRP A 43 2.18 -6.70 12.81
N ILE A 44 2.64 -6.88 11.59
CA ILE A 44 1.82 -7.44 10.49
C ILE A 44 1.39 -8.88 10.79
N CYS A 45 2.26 -9.67 11.38
CA CYS A 45 1.96 -11.05 11.74
C CYS A 45 1.11 -11.18 13.01
N ASN A 46 0.90 -10.09 13.77
CA ASN A 46 0.13 -10.10 15.00
C ASN A 46 -1.38 -10.16 14.72
N GLU A 47 -2.09 -11.04 15.44
CA GLU A 47 -3.54 -11.20 15.30
C GLU A 47 -4.33 -9.92 15.60
N ILE A 48 -3.91 -9.11 16.59
CA ILE A 48 -4.56 -7.84 16.93
C ILE A 48 -4.56 -6.89 15.73
N SER A 49 -3.44 -6.84 15.01
CA SER A 49 -3.25 -5.96 13.86
C SER A 49 -4.05 -6.44 12.65
N LYS A 50 -4.12 -7.77 12.44
CA LYS A 50 -4.97 -8.38 11.41
C LYS A 50 -6.45 -8.16 11.68
N ASP A 51 -6.87 -8.35 12.93
CA ASP A 51 -8.24 -8.10 13.39
C ASP A 51 -8.63 -6.66 13.12
N TYR A 52 -7.82 -5.70 13.57
CA TYR A 52 -8.06 -4.28 13.35
C TYR A 52 -8.17 -3.93 11.86
N ALA A 53 -7.25 -4.44 11.03
CA ALA A 53 -7.24 -4.15 9.60
C ALA A 53 -8.54 -4.59 8.91
N TYR A 54 -9.08 -5.73 9.31
CA TYR A 54 -10.29 -6.27 8.70
C TYR A 54 -11.59 -5.74 9.32
N ASP A 55 -11.59 -5.39 10.60
CA ASP A 55 -12.68 -4.62 11.20
C ASP A 55 -12.82 -3.25 10.51
N TYR A 56 -11.68 -2.57 10.25
CA TYR A 56 -11.66 -1.32 9.48
C TYR A 56 -12.16 -1.54 8.04
N HIS A 57 -11.68 -2.59 7.38
CA HIS A 57 -12.11 -2.96 6.04
C HIS A 57 -13.63 -3.19 5.95
N GLU A 58 -14.23 -3.88 6.92
CA GLU A 58 -15.67 -4.09 7.00
C GLU A 58 -16.45 -2.78 7.09
N ILE A 59 -16.02 -1.87 7.98
CA ILE A 59 -16.66 -0.57 8.17
C ILE A 59 -16.55 0.24 6.88
N PHE A 60 -15.38 0.31 6.27
CA PHE A 60 -15.15 1.09 5.07
C PHE A 60 -15.95 0.56 3.89
N LEU A 61 -15.96 -0.76 3.67
CA LEU A 61 -16.73 -1.38 2.59
C LEU A 61 -18.24 -1.17 2.80
N ARG A 62 -18.73 -1.19 4.04
CA ARG A 62 -20.13 -0.86 4.37
C ARG A 62 -20.47 0.59 4.05
N MET A 63 -19.55 1.51 4.32
CA MET A 63 -19.70 2.93 3.94
C MET A 63 -19.74 3.08 2.43
N LEU A 64 -18.81 2.46 1.69
CA LEU A 64 -18.82 2.46 0.22
C LEU A 64 -20.13 1.89 -0.33
N ASN A 65 -20.57 0.76 0.21
CA ASN A 65 -21.84 0.13 -0.16
C ASN A 65 -23.08 1.01 0.14
N SER A 66 -22.97 2.01 1.01
CA SER A 66 -24.07 2.95 1.26
C SER A 66 -24.18 4.05 0.20
N VAL A 67 -23.10 4.33 -0.53
CA VAL A 67 -23.02 5.42 -1.53
C VAL A 67 -22.86 4.93 -2.96
N ASP A 68 -22.21 3.79 -3.16
CA ASP A 68 -21.88 3.19 -4.45
C ASP A 68 -22.06 1.67 -4.38
N MET A 69 -23.31 1.23 -4.20
CA MET A 69 -23.66 -0.19 -4.14
C MET A 69 -23.54 -0.82 -5.53
N PRO A 70 -22.80 -1.94 -5.69
CA PRO A 70 -22.76 -2.65 -6.95
C PRO A 70 -24.11 -3.33 -7.24
N GLN A 71 -24.43 -3.52 -8.53
CA GLN A 71 -25.71 -4.13 -8.93
C GLN A 71 -25.85 -5.60 -8.50
N SER A 72 -24.74 -6.30 -8.28
CA SER A 72 -24.76 -7.71 -7.86
C SER A 72 -23.88 -8.01 -6.66
N HIS A 73 -22.57 -7.70 -6.72
CA HIS A 73 -21.60 -8.07 -5.69
C HIS A 73 -20.35 -7.19 -5.76
N TRP A 74 -19.64 -7.12 -4.63
CA TRP A 74 -18.30 -6.56 -4.56
C TRP A 74 -17.29 -7.53 -5.19
N LEU A 75 -16.40 -7.00 -6.03
CA LEU A 75 -15.25 -7.72 -6.55
C LEU A 75 -14.00 -7.09 -5.93
N LEU A 76 -13.34 -7.86 -5.08
CA LEU A 76 -12.25 -7.41 -4.23
C LEU A 76 -10.96 -8.13 -4.63
N LYS A 77 -9.83 -7.45 -4.56
CA LYS A 77 -8.52 -8.01 -4.87
C LYS A 77 -7.41 -7.26 -4.16
N SER A 78 -6.74 -7.97 -3.26
CA SER A 78 -5.48 -7.58 -2.65
C SER A 78 -4.64 -8.83 -2.35
N PRO A 79 -3.31 -8.83 -2.60
CA PRO A 79 -2.44 -9.93 -2.18
C PRO A 79 -2.41 -10.08 -0.65
N LEU A 80 -2.84 -9.06 0.10
CA LEU A 80 -2.83 -9.05 1.56
C LEU A 80 -3.89 -9.95 2.19
N HIS A 81 -4.93 -10.34 1.45
CA HIS A 81 -5.96 -11.25 1.96
C HIS A 81 -5.39 -12.58 2.43
N ILE A 82 -4.31 -13.07 1.81
CA ILE A 82 -3.69 -14.36 2.16
C ILE A 82 -3.23 -14.42 3.62
N PHE A 83 -2.86 -13.28 4.22
CA PHE A 83 -2.37 -13.21 5.60
C PHE A 83 -3.48 -13.17 6.65
N CYS A 84 -4.72 -12.93 6.24
CA CYS A 84 -5.86 -12.68 7.13
C CYS A 84 -7.12 -13.44 6.69
N LEU A 85 -6.97 -14.55 5.95
CA LEU A 85 -8.12 -15.31 5.43
C LEU A 85 -9.10 -15.75 6.52
N ASP A 86 -8.58 -16.11 7.70
CA ASP A 86 -9.41 -16.53 8.83
C ASP A 86 -10.39 -15.43 9.26
N LYS A 87 -9.87 -14.21 9.46
CA LYS A 87 -10.68 -13.04 9.81
C LYS A 87 -11.56 -12.59 8.64
N PHE A 88 -11.04 -12.59 7.41
CA PHE A 88 -11.81 -12.27 6.21
C PHE A 88 -13.07 -13.14 6.10
N LEU A 89 -12.94 -14.45 6.29
CA LEU A 89 -14.05 -15.39 6.21
C LEU A 89 -15.01 -15.32 7.41
N GLN A 90 -14.55 -14.84 8.58
CA GLN A 90 -15.44 -14.53 9.69
C GLN A 90 -16.37 -13.35 9.37
N ILE A 91 -15.82 -12.30 8.74
CA ILE A 91 -16.57 -11.09 8.37
C ILE A 91 -17.46 -11.35 7.14
N TYR A 92 -16.92 -12.06 6.14
CA TYR A 92 -17.58 -12.35 4.87
C TYR A 92 -17.76 -13.86 4.66
N PRO A 93 -18.64 -14.53 5.45
CA PRO A 93 -18.79 -15.98 5.42
C PRO A 93 -19.29 -16.54 4.08
N ASN A 94 -19.91 -15.69 3.25
CA ASN A 94 -20.41 -16.05 1.93
C ASN A 94 -19.48 -15.58 0.79
N ALA A 95 -18.26 -15.13 1.10
CA ALA A 95 -17.32 -14.69 0.09
C ALA A 95 -16.88 -15.86 -0.81
N LEU A 96 -16.71 -15.57 -2.09
CA LEU A 96 -16.13 -16.50 -3.06
C LEU A 96 -14.65 -16.16 -3.22
N LEU A 97 -13.77 -17.08 -2.82
CA LEU A 97 -12.33 -16.89 -2.92
C LEU A 97 -11.81 -17.41 -4.27
N ILE A 98 -11.10 -16.55 -5.00
CA ILE A 98 -10.39 -16.90 -6.23
C ILE A 98 -8.89 -16.77 -5.95
N MET A 99 -8.22 -17.92 -5.81
CA MET A 99 -6.76 -17.95 -5.65
C MET A 99 -6.10 -18.04 -7.01
N THR A 100 -5.27 -17.06 -7.35
CA THR A 100 -4.47 -17.09 -8.57
C THR A 100 -3.13 -17.76 -8.29
N HIS A 101 -2.63 -18.53 -9.26
CA HIS A 101 -1.35 -19.23 -9.15
C HIS A 101 -0.47 -18.90 -10.35
N ARG A 102 0.83 -18.75 -10.12
CA ARG A 102 1.87 -18.53 -11.13
C ARG A 102 3.12 -19.32 -10.75
N ASN A 103 3.92 -19.73 -11.75
CA ASN A 103 5.13 -20.49 -11.50
C ASN A 103 6.14 -19.68 -10.66
N LEU A 104 6.77 -20.34 -9.67
CA LEU A 104 7.66 -19.68 -8.72
C LEU A 104 8.93 -19.10 -9.35
N ASP A 105 9.45 -19.75 -10.38
CA ASP A 105 10.61 -19.31 -11.17
C ASP A 105 10.34 -17.99 -11.92
N GLU A 106 9.08 -17.67 -12.19
CA GLU A 106 8.68 -16.35 -12.72
C GLU A 106 8.33 -15.34 -11.62
N VAL A 107 7.72 -15.80 -10.51
CA VAL A 107 7.28 -14.92 -9.42
C VAL A 107 8.46 -14.35 -8.64
N LEU A 108 9.47 -15.17 -8.31
CA LEU A 108 10.59 -14.73 -7.48
C LEU A 108 11.40 -13.58 -8.12
N PRO A 109 11.84 -13.65 -9.39
CA PRO A 109 12.54 -12.52 -10.03
C PRO A 109 11.67 -11.28 -10.14
N SER A 110 10.37 -11.45 -10.46
CA SER A 110 9.42 -10.34 -10.54
C SER A 110 9.25 -9.64 -9.20
N LEU A 111 9.14 -10.40 -8.10
CA LEU A 111 9.02 -9.85 -6.76
C LEU A 111 10.29 -9.10 -6.35
N CYS A 112 11.47 -9.67 -6.59
CA CYS A 112 12.75 -8.98 -6.34
C CYS A 112 12.86 -7.68 -7.13
N SER A 113 12.49 -7.68 -8.41
CA SER A 113 12.49 -6.47 -9.24
C SER A 113 11.53 -5.40 -8.71
N LEU A 114 10.34 -5.81 -8.25
CA LEU A 114 9.38 -4.91 -7.62
C LEU A 114 9.93 -4.32 -6.31
N SER A 115 10.50 -5.15 -5.44
CA SER A 115 11.11 -4.70 -4.19
C SER A 115 12.26 -3.71 -4.43
N LEU A 116 13.12 -3.99 -5.41
CA LEU A 116 14.22 -3.09 -5.77
C LEU A 116 13.72 -1.73 -6.28
N SER A 117 12.64 -1.70 -7.06
CA SER A 117 12.07 -0.43 -7.53
C SER A 117 11.63 0.50 -6.38
N GLY A 118 11.18 -0.09 -5.25
CA GLY A 118 10.88 0.68 -4.03
C GLY A 118 12.13 1.23 -3.35
N THR A 119 13.21 0.45 -3.31
CA THR A 119 14.50 0.88 -2.73
C THR A 119 15.18 1.94 -3.59
N GLU A 120 15.08 1.86 -4.92
CA GLU A 120 15.68 2.85 -5.84
C GLU A 120 15.20 4.27 -5.57
N PHE A 121 13.91 4.45 -5.23
CA PHE A 121 13.39 5.77 -4.86
C PHE A 121 14.07 6.33 -3.61
N TYR A 122 14.23 5.49 -2.57
CA TYR A 122 14.92 5.89 -1.35
C TYR A 122 16.40 6.20 -1.63
N ASP A 123 17.08 5.35 -2.39
CA ASP A 123 18.48 5.58 -2.79
C ASP A 123 18.64 6.89 -3.56
N ASN A 124 17.71 7.23 -4.45
CA ASN A 124 17.72 8.49 -5.18
C ASN A 124 17.50 9.68 -4.24
N LEU A 125 16.56 9.57 -3.30
CA LEU A 125 16.33 10.59 -2.27
C LEU A 125 17.56 10.80 -1.39
N MET A 126 18.25 9.74 -0.99
CA MET A 126 19.44 9.85 -0.14
C MET A 126 20.66 10.39 -0.90
N LYS A 127 20.80 10.05 -2.19
CA LYS A 127 21.89 10.56 -3.04
C LYS A 127 21.72 12.03 -3.39
N ASP A 128 20.49 12.47 -3.67
CA ASP A 128 20.19 13.84 -4.07
C ASP A 128 18.84 14.31 -3.50
N PRO A 129 18.78 14.64 -2.21
CA PRO A 129 17.53 15.04 -1.57
C PRO A 129 16.97 16.33 -2.17
N ILE A 130 17.83 17.24 -2.63
CA ILE A 130 17.42 18.53 -3.19
C ILE A 130 16.83 18.34 -4.58
N GLY A 131 17.47 17.52 -5.43
CA GLY A 131 16.94 17.16 -6.74
C GLY A 131 15.57 16.50 -6.67
N VAL A 132 15.32 15.64 -5.68
CA VAL A 132 13.99 15.04 -5.47
C VAL A 132 12.94 16.09 -5.07
N VAL A 133 13.27 17.03 -4.17
CA VAL A 133 12.32 18.09 -3.79
C VAL A 133 12.04 19.03 -4.97
N HIS A 134 13.03 19.32 -5.81
CA HIS A 134 12.80 20.05 -7.08
C HIS A 134 11.78 19.36 -7.97
N GLN A 135 11.92 18.05 -8.19
CA GLN A 135 10.97 17.28 -9.00
C GLN A 135 9.54 17.34 -8.45
N ILE A 136 9.38 17.33 -7.11
CA ILE A 136 8.08 17.50 -6.46
C ILE A 136 7.51 18.90 -6.74
N TYR A 137 8.32 19.95 -6.61
CA TYR A 137 7.91 21.32 -6.86
C TYR A 137 7.50 21.53 -8.32
N ASP A 138 8.29 21.00 -9.26
CA ASP A 138 7.98 21.04 -10.69
C ASP A 138 6.68 20.30 -11.00
N TYR A 139 6.47 19.11 -10.43
CA TYR A 139 5.26 18.30 -10.65
C TYR A 139 3.99 19.02 -10.19
N PHE A 140 4.02 19.64 -9.01
CA PHE A 140 2.88 20.41 -8.48
C PHE A 140 2.84 21.87 -8.96
N ASN A 141 3.76 22.26 -9.85
CA ASN A 141 3.90 23.62 -10.38
C ASN A 141 4.00 24.68 -9.25
N LEU A 142 4.78 24.37 -8.22
CA LEU A 142 5.06 25.23 -7.07
C LEU A 142 6.29 26.10 -7.32
N GLN A 143 6.33 27.28 -6.72
CA GLN A 143 7.47 28.19 -6.88
C GLN A 143 8.67 27.73 -6.05
N TRP A 144 9.81 27.57 -6.70
CA TRP A 144 11.11 27.36 -6.08
C TRP A 144 11.81 28.71 -5.84
N SER A 145 12.00 29.10 -4.58
CA SER A 145 12.64 30.37 -4.22
C SER A 145 14.07 30.15 -3.73
N ASN A 146 14.93 31.15 -3.94
CA ASN A 146 16.32 31.12 -3.47
C ASN A 146 16.40 31.01 -1.94
N GLU A 147 15.46 31.65 -1.22
CA GLU A 147 15.39 31.59 0.24
C GLU A 147 15.09 30.16 0.73
N PHE A 148 14.20 29.45 0.02
CA PHE A 148 13.85 28.06 0.34
C PHE A 148 15.02 27.11 0.07
N GLU A 149 15.68 27.26 -1.07
CA GLU A 149 16.88 26.49 -1.43
C GLU A 149 17.98 26.65 -0.37
N MET A 150 18.28 27.90 0.00
CA MET A 150 19.23 28.19 1.07
C MET A 150 18.82 27.56 2.41
N ALA A 151 17.52 27.56 2.74
CA ALA A 151 17.02 26.96 3.97
C ALA A 151 17.23 25.44 4.00
N ILE A 152 16.95 24.74 2.90
CA ILE A 152 17.17 23.29 2.79
C ILE A 152 18.66 22.96 2.90
N HIS A 153 19.52 23.64 2.14
CA HIS A 153 20.96 23.43 2.23
C HIS A 153 21.50 23.64 3.65
N ASN A 154 21.06 24.71 4.32
CA ASN A 154 21.46 24.99 5.70
C ASN A 154 20.97 23.93 6.68
N TRP A 155 19.79 23.35 6.45
CA TRP A 155 19.28 22.26 7.28
C TRP A 155 20.09 20.98 7.08
N LEU A 156 20.41 20.61 5.84
CA LEU A 156 21.21 19.41 5.53
C LEU A 156 22.62 19.48 6.13
N LEU A 157 23.26 20.67 6.09
CA LEU A 157 24.56 20.89 6.73
C LEU A 157 24.52 20.68 8.26
N LYS A 158 23.37 20.95 8.89
CA LYS A 158 23.18 20.79 10.33
C LYS A 158 22.70 19.38 10.73
N ASN A 159 22.21 18.59 9.77
CA ASN A 159 21.61 17.27 9.98
C ASN A 159 22.15 16.27 8.94
N PRO A 160 23.44 15.90 9.02
CA PRO A 160 24.02 14.90 8.12
C PRO A 160 23.27 13.57 8.27
N GLN A 161 23.01 12.93 7.12
CA GLN A 161 22.31 11.64 7.01
C GLN A 161 23.30 10.48 7.07
#